data_AF-A0A359LH98-F1
#
_entry.id   AF-A0A359LH98-F1
#
_cell.length_a   1.000
_cell.length_b   1.000
_cell.length_c   1.000
_cell.angle_alpha   90.00
_cell.angle_beta   90.00
_cell.angle_gamma   90.00
#
_symmetry.space_group_name_H-M   'P 1'
#
loop_
_entity.id
_entity.type
_entity.pdbx_description
1 polymer ?
#
loop_
_entity_poly.entity_id
_entity_poly.type
_entity_poly.pdbx_seq_one_letter_code
_entity_poly.pdbx_strand_id
1 'polypeptide(L)' 'MKEIKDCLKNKKYDLLAVVHGETSTGMLNHLEELLLICQKEDILFIVDAVSILGE' A
#
# COMPACT_ATOMS: atom_id res chain seq x y z
N MET A 1 10.15 1.80 -1.73
CA MET A 1 9.39 1.90 -3.00
C MET A 1 9.92 1.06 -4.15
N LYS A 2 11.24 0.98 -4.40
CA LYS A 2 11.80 0.20 -5.53
C LYS A 2 11.42 -1.29 -5.46
N GLU A 3 11.55 -1.88 -4.28
CA GLU A 3 11.25 -3.30 -4.05
C GLU A 3 9.78 -3.66 -4.28
N ILE A 4 8.83 -2.81 -3.89
CA ILE A 4 7.40 -3.02 -4.12
C ILE A 4 7.09 -2.97 -5.63
N LYS A 5 7.63 -1.98 -6.35
CA LYS A 5 7.47 -1.85 -7.80
C LYS A 5 8.04 -3.07 -8.54
N ASP A 6 9.18 -3.58 -8.10
CA ASP A 6 9.79 -4.76 -8.71
C ASP A 6 8.98 -6.03 -8.39
N CYS A 7 8.45 -6.15 -7.16
CA CYS A 7 7.59 -7.27 -6.77
C CYS A 7 6.29 -7.31 -7.59
N LEU A 8 5.63 -6.15 -7.76
CA LEU A 8 4.40 -5.99 -8.53
C LEU A 8 4.57 -6.24 -10.04
N LYS A 9 5.78 -6.05 -10.59
CA LYS A 9 6.07 -6.36 -12.02
C LYS A 9 6.26 -7.85 -12.30
N ASN A 10 6.72 -8.60 -11.31
CA ASN A 10 7.14 -9.99 -11.51
C ASN A 10 5.96 -10.97 -11.56
N LYS A 11 4.80 -10.58 -11.03
CA LYS A 11 3.58 -11.41 -10.96
C LYS A 11 2.36 -10.50 -11.00
N LYS A 12 1.22 -11.05 -11.45
CA LYS A 12 -0.08 -10.42 -11.25
C LYS A 12 -0.57 -10.66 -9.83
N TYR A 13 -1.16 -9.63 -9.23
CA TYR A 13 -1.76 -9.69 -7.91
C TYR A 13 -3.18 -9.16 -8.01
N ASP A 14 -4.13 -9.81 -7.36
CA ASP A 14 -5.51 -9.32 -7.32
C ASP A 14 -5.70 -8.26 -6.23
N LEU A 15 -4.81 -8.23 -5.23
CA LEU A 15 -4.95 -7.40 -4.04
C LEU A 15 -3.61 -6.95 -3.46
N LEU A 16 -3.57 -5.71 -2.99
CA LEU A 16 -2.49 -5.15 -2.17
C LEU A 16 -3.08 -4.59 -0.86
N ALA A 17 -2.63 -5.13 0.27
CA ALA A 17 -2.98 -4.66 1.60
C ALA A 17 -1.84 -3.84 2.22
N VAL A 18 -2.14 -2.66 2.77
CA VAL A 18 -1.15 -1.72 3.32
C VAL A 18 -1.59 -1.23 4.70
N VAL A 19 -0.69 -1.23 5.67
CA VAL A 19 -0.87 -0.54 6.96
C VAL A 19 -0.43 0.91 6.78
N HIS A 20 -1.35 1.87 6.89
CA HIS A 20 -1.04 3.28 6.69
C HIS A 20 -0.23 3.86 7.86
N GLY A 21 -0.68 3.62 9.09
CA GLY A 21 0.03 4.02 10.31
C GLY A 21 0.47 2.80 11.10
N GLU A 22 1.76 2.48 11.06
CA GLU A 22 2.32 1.37 11.82
C GLU A 22 2.60 1.83 13.26
N THR A 23 1.86 1.31 14.22
CA THR A 23 1.91 1.74 15.64
C THR A 23 3.17 1.34 16.38
N SER A 24 3.75 0.20 16.03
CA SER A 24 4.98 -0.31 16.65
C SER A 24 6.21 0.53 16.31
N THR A 25 6.23 1.13 15.11
CA THR A 25 7.36 1.91 14.58
C THR A 25 7.07 3.40 14.52
N GLY A 26 5.80 3.81 14.60
CA GLY A 26 5.36 5.18 14.37
C GLY A 26 5.46 5.63 12.91
N MET A 27 5.66 4.69 11.97
CA MET A 27 5.84 5.01 10.56
C MET A 27 4.50 5.25 9.85
N LEU A 28 4.51 6.24 8.95
CA LEU A 28 3.41 6.50 8.03
C LEU A 28 3.81 6.08 6.61
N ASN A 29 3.06 5.17 6.01
CA ASN A 29 3.28 4.75 4.62
C ASN A 29 2.59 5.72 3.64
N HIS A 30 3.33 6.18 2.63
CA HIS A 30 2.79 7.06 1.59
C HIS A 30 1.93 6.28 0.58
N LEU A 31 0.61 6.50 0.62
CA LEU A 31 -0.35 5.71 -0.15
C LEU A 31 -0.47 6.12 -1.62
N GLU A 32 -0.24 7.40 -1.95
CA GLU A 32 -0.46 7.94 -3.30
C GLU A 32 0.35 7.20 -4.37
N GLU A 33 1.62 6.92 -4.09
CA GLU A 33 2.48 6.19 -5.02
C GLU A 33 2.03 4.74 -5.23
N LEU A 34 1.51 4.10 -4.18
CA LEU A 34 1.03 2.71 -4.23
C LEU A 34 -0.30 2.63 -4.99
N LEU A 35 -1.20 3.58 -4.73
CA LEU A 35 -2.49 3.70 -5.41
C LEU A 35 -2.32 3.86 -6.92
N LEU A 36 -1.38 4.70 -7.36
CA LEU A 36 -1.09 4.92 -8.78
C LEU A 36 -0.62 3.64 -9.50
N ILE A 37 0.04 2.73 -8.78
CA ILE A 37 0.47 1.44 -9.33
C ILE A 37 -0.73 0.49 -9.38
N CYS A 38 -1.47 0.37 -8.28
CA CYS A 38 -2.63 -0.51 -8.20
C CYS A 38 -3.71 -0.17 -9.24
N GLN A 39 -3.95 1.12 -9.49
CA GLN A 39 -4.89 1.56 -10.53
C GLN A 39 -4.47 1.15 -11.94
N LYS A 40 -3.15 1.14 -12.23
CA LYS A 40 -2.64 0.77 -13.56
C LYS A 40 -2.70 -0.73 -13.81
N GLU A 41 -2.52 -1.51 -12.75
CA GLU A 41 -2.43 -2.97 -12.80
C GLU A 41 -3.75 -3.67 -12.43
N ASP A 42 -4.84 -2.90 -12.24
CA ASP A 42 -6.17 -3.37 -11.82
C ASP A 42 -6.16 -4.21 -10.53
N ILE A 43 -5.46 -3.70 -9.52
CA ILE A 43 -5.27 -4.37 -8.21
C ILE A 43 -6.19 -3.74 -7.17
N LEU A 44 -6.93 -4.57 -6.44
CA LEU A 44 -7.72 -4.13 -5.29
C LEU A 44 -6.80 -3.60 -4.18
N PHE A 45 -6.92 -2.31 -3.86
CA PHE A 45 -6.09 -1.66 -2.86
C PHE A 45 -6.84 -1.54 -1.53
N ILE A 46 -6.33 -2.20 -0.48
CA ILE A 46 -6.91 -2.18 0.87
C ILE A 46 -5.94 -1.49 1.83
N VAL A 47 -6.45 -0.59 2.65
CA VAL A 47 -5.67 0.17 3.62
C VAL A 47 -6.18 -0.12 5.03
N ASP A 48 -5.30 -0.57 5.90
CA ASP A 48 -5.49 -0.56 7.34
C ASP A 48 -5.07 0.82 7.88
N ALA A 49 -6.06 1.57 8.37
CA ALA A 49 -5.90 2.91 8.92
C ALA A 49 -6.30 2.97 10.40
N VAL A 50 -6.48 1.84 11.09
CA VAL A 50 -7.07 1.79 12.45
C VAL A 50 -6.34 2.73 13.42
N SER A 51 -5.02 2.86 13.28
CA SER A 51 -4.19 3.63 14.20
C SER A 51 -4.11 5.14 13.93
N ILE A 52 -4.59 5.61 12.78
CA ILE A 52 -4.51 7.03 12.38
C ILE A 52 -5.88 7.60 12.00
N LEU A 53 -6.90 6.76 11.85
CA LEU A 53 -8.22 7.19 11.43
C LEU A 53 -8.89 8.02 12.52
N GLY A 54 -9.05 9.33 12.27
CA GLY A 54 -9.70 10.27 13.19
C GLY A 54 -8.73 11.17 13.95
N GLU A 55 -7.42 11.02 13.73
CA GLU A 55 -6.43 12.06 14.04
C GLU A 55 -6.28 13.08 12.91
#